data_AF-A0A402BF24-F1
#
_entry.id   AF-A0A402BF24-F1
#
_cell.length_a   1.000
_cell.length_b   1.000
_cell.length_c   1.000
_cell.angle_alpha   90.00
_cell.angle_beta   90.00
_cell.angle_gamma   90.00
#
_symmetry.space_group_name_H-M   'P 1'
#
loop_
_entity.id
_entity.type
_entity.pdbx_description
1 polymer ?
#
loop_
_entity_poly.entity_id
_entity_poly.type
_entity_poly.pdbx_seq_one_letter_code
_entity_poly.pdbx_strand_id
1 'polypeptide(L)'
;MRLPGEIPLDFSEREGPFPGKEEEIVSLMAQNQAPKFTCARCGKPAKLISTDYSDEGILCYCKSCASKQNLEFEMNLLPIVNSPRVGVCAYGD
;
A
#
# COMPACT_ATOMS: atom_id res chain seq x y z
N MET A 1 -9.21 6.34 -36.60
CA MET A 1 -9.70 4.97 -36.90
C MET A 1 -8.55 4.03 -36.65
N ARG A 2 -8.58 3.23 -35.58
CA ARG A 2 -7.54 2.21 -35.31
C ARG A 2 -7.95 0.91 -35.99
N LEU A 3 -6.97 0.19 -36.53
CA LEU A 3 -7.17 -1.09 -37.19
C LEU A 3 -7.41 -2.19 -36.14
N PRO A 4 -8.21 -3.23 -36.47
CA PRO A 4 -8.37 -4.38 -35.58
C PRO A 4 -7.03 -5.10 -35.41
N GLY A 5 -6.52 -5.18 -34.17
CA GLY A 5 -5.31 -5.92 -33.82
C GLY A 5 -4.24 -5.16 -33.02
N GLU A 6 -4.42 -3.88 -32.69
CA GLU A 6 -3.49 -3.18 -31.78
C GLU A 6 -3.87 -3.44 -30.31
N ILE A 7 -3.06 -4.27 -29.63
CA ILE A 7 -3.16 -4.55 -28.20
C ILE A 7 -2.71 -3.30 -27.41
N PRO A 8 -3.51 -2.75 -26.49
CA PRO A 8 -3.05 -1.70 -25.58
C PRO A 8 -1.97 -2.25 -24.65
N LEU A 9 -0.95 -1.43 -24.40
CA LEU A 9 0.19 -1.72 -23.52
C LEU A 9 -0.20 -1.70 -22.02
N ASP A 10 -1.25 -2.40 -21.62
CA ASP A 10 -1.65 -2.57 -20.21
C ASP A 10 -1.75 -4.06 -19.85
N PHE A 11 -0.78 -4.55 -19.08
CA PHE A 11 -0.68 -5.93 -18.60
C PHE A 11 -1.79 -6.34 -17.62
N SER A 12 -2.66 -5.41 -17.19
CA SER A 12 -3.74 -5.70 -16.25
C SER A 12 -5.07 -6.08 -16.92
N GLU A 13 -5.17 -5.98 -18.24
CA GLU A 13 -6.41 -6.29 -18.96
C GLU A 13 -6.66 -7.81 -18.99
N ARG A 14 -7.80 -8.24 -18.47
CA ARG A 14 -8.24 -9.64 -18.55
C ARG A 14 -8.73 -9.93 -19.97
N GLU A 15 -7.99 -10.73 -20.72
CA GLU A 15 -8.49 -11.31 -21.97
C GLU A 15 -9.27 -12.61 -21.70
N GLY A 16 -10.52 -12.66 -22.16
CA GLY A 16 -11.40 -13.83 -22.05
C GLY A 16 -12.87 -13.44 -22.18
N PRO A 17 -13.77 -14.40 -22.52
CA PRO A 17 -15.19 -14.08 -22.64
C PRO A 17 -15.73 -13.54 -21.31
N PHE A 18 -16.25 -12.31 -21.33
CA PHE A 18 -16.98 -11.74 -20.20
C PHE A 18 -18.26 -12.56 -20.00
N PRO A 19 -18.48 -13.19 -18.83
CA PRO A 19 -19.73 -13.89 -18.58
C PRO A 19 -20.85 -12.87 -18.73
N GLY A 20 -21.78 -13.15 -19.65
CA GLY A 20 -22.80 -12.20 -20.09
C GLY A 20 -23.74 -11.72 -18.97
N LYS A 21 -24.60 -10.77 -19.33
CA LYS A 21 -25.62 -10.13 -18.50
C LYS A 21 -26.32 -11.14 -17.56
N GLU A 22 -25.98 -11.07 -16.27
CA GLU A 22 -26.85 -11.24 -15.09
C GLU A 22 -25.94 -11.27 -13.86
N GLU A 23 -25.86 -10.13 -13.15
CA GLU A 23 -25.60 -9.89 -11.72
C GLU A 23 -24.49 -10.64 -10.93
N GLU A 24 -23.82 -11.67 -11.46
CA GLU A 24 -22.64 -12.34 -10.87
C GLU A 24 -21.33 -11.89 -11.56
N ILE A 25 -21.16 -10.58 -11.69
CA ILE A 25 -20.15 -9.99 -12.59
C ILE A 25 -18.75 -9.85 -11.95
N VAL A 26 -18.63 -9.87 -10.62
CA VAL A 26 -17.38 -10.05 -9.82
C VAL A 26 -17.84 -10.01 -8.36
N SER A 27 -17.50 -11.03 -7.56
CA SER A 27 -17.78 -11.03 -6.11
C SER A 27 -16.49 -10.84 -5.31
N LEU A 28 -16.48 -9.86 -4.40
CA LEU A 28 -15.36 -9.63 -3.51
C LEU A 28 -15.36 -10.72 -2.43
N MET A 29 -14.51 -11.74 -2.60
CA MET A 29 -14.47 -12.87 -1.65
C MET A 29 -13.76 -12.50 -0.34
N ALA A 30 -12.73 -11.64 -0.42
CA ALA A 30 -11.97 -11.20 0.74
C ALA A 30 -11.29 -9.86 0.47
N GLN A 31 -11.09 -9.08 1.52
CA GLN A 31 -10.32 -7.84 1.49
C GLN A 31 -9.51 -7.70 2.78
N ASN A 32 -8.27 -7.25 2.65
CA ASN A 32 -7.44 -6.94 3.80
C ASN A 32 -8.04 -5.78 4.59
N GLN A 33 -8.17 -5.98 5.90
CA GLN A 33 -8.37 -4.88 6.83
C GLN A 33 -7.05 -4.12 6.96
N ALA A 34 -7.09 -2.82 6.68
CA ALA A 34 -5.89 -2.00 6.72
C ALA A 34 -5.28 -2.01 8.15
N PRO A 35 -3.99 -2.31 8.29
CA PRO A 35 -3.33 -2.28 9.59
C PRO A 35 -3.35 -0.85 10.16
N LYS A 36 -3.64 -0.75 11.46
CA LYS A 36 -3.75 0.52 12.16
C LYS A 36 -2.42 0.84 12.83
N PHE A 37 -1.77 1.90 12.37
CA PHE A 37 -0.56 2.42 12.98
C PHE A 37 -0.80 3.80 13.59
N THR A 38 -0.19 4.03 14.74
CA THR A 38 -0.21 5.32 15.43
C THR A 38 1.12 6.04 15.24
N CYS A 39 1.07 7.36 15.16
CA CYS A 39 2.26 8.19 15.07
C CYS A 39 3.02 8.13 16.40
N ALA A 40 4.28 7.71 16.38
CA ALA A 40 5.13 7.61 17.56
C ALA A 40 5.27 8.95 18.33
N ARG A 41 5.12 10.08 17.63
CA ARG A 41 5.27 11.42 18.23
C ARG A 41 3.99 12.00 18.85
N CYS A 42 2.84 11.76 18.23
CA CYS A 42 1.60 12.48 18.60
C CYS A 42 0.38 11.58 18.80
N GLY A 43 0.51 10.27 18.61
CA GLY A 43 -0.56 9.28 18.78
C GLY A 43 -1.63 9.27 17.68
N LYS A 44 -1.68 10.29 16.81
CA LYS A 44 -2.64 10.34 15.68
C LYS A 44 -2.39 9.23 14.65
N PRO A 45 -3.36 8.88 13.79
CA PRO A 45 -3.16 7.88 12.74
C PRO A 45 -1.92 8.18 11.88
N ALA A 46 -1.04 7.19 11.75
CA ALA A 46 0.16 7.31 10.92
C ALA A 46 -0.17 7.07 9.43
N LYS A 47 0.70 7.61 8.58
CA LYS A 47 0.64 7.45 7.12
C LYS A 47 1.98 7.04 6.51
N LEU A 48 3.06 7.23 7.26
CA LEU A 48 4.42 6.94 6.87
C LEU A 48 5.00 5.94 7.86
N ILE A 49 5.80 5.02 7.36
CA ILE A 49 6.53 4.01 8.11
C ILE A 49 8.03 4.23 7.89
N SER A 50 8.81 4.13 8.95
CA SER A 50 10.27 4.13 8.88
C SER A 50 10.77 2.78 8.41
N THR A 51 11.67 2.75 7.43
CA THR A 51 12.40 1.54 7.05
C THR A 51 13.69 1.37 7.85
N ASP A 52 14.08 2.37 8.65
CA ASP A 52 15.16 2.20 9.60
C ASP A 52 14.71 1.27 10.72
N TYR A 53 15.50 0.22 10.94
CA TYR A 53 15.34 -0.64 12.11
C TYR A 53 15.79 0.16 13.34
N SER A 54 14.84 0.45 14.22
CA SER A 54 15.14 0.94 15.57
C SER A 54 15.09 -0.23 16.54
N ASP A 55 15.88 -0.17 17.62
CA ASP A 55 15.81 -1.16 18.72
C ASP A 55 14.41 -1.20 19.37
N GLU A 56 13.61 -0.13 19.17
CA GLU A 56 12.22 -0.01 19.65
C GLU A 56 11.19 -0.61 18.68
N GLY A 57 11.64 -1.20 17.56
CA GLY A 57 10.81 -1.79 16.52
C GLY A 57 10.45 -0.81 15.40
N ILE A 58 9.31 -1.05 14.75
CA ILE A 58 8.84 -0.26 13.60
C ILE A 58 8.27 1.07 14.07
N LEU A 59 8.88 2.18 13.62
CA LEU A 59 8.39 3.52 13.90
C LEU A 59 7.50 4.04 12.77
N CYS A 60 6.37 4.64 13.14
CA CYS A 60 5.39 5.19 12.20
C CYS A 60 5.10 6.67 12.51
N TYR A 61 4.83 7.46 11.48
CA TYR A 61 4.61 8.90 11.57
C TYR A 61 3.40 9.37 10.78
N CYS A 62 2.72 10.41 11.28
CA CYS A 62 1.77 11.17 10.48
C CYS A 62 2.52 12.20 9.63
N LYS A 63 1.94 12.61 8.50
CA LYS A 63 2.59 13.55 7.57
C LYS A 63 3.03 14.84 8.25
N SER A 64 2.19 15.42 9.11
CA SER A 64 2.51 16.68 9.78
C SER A 64 3.70 16.57 10.75
N CYS A 65 3.86 15.45 11.45
CA CYS A 65 5.02 15.23 12.31
C CYS A 65 6.29 14.93 11.50
N ALA A 66 6.15 14.24 10.36
CA ALA A 66 7.26 13.93 9.47
C ALA A 66 7.83 15.19 8.81
N SER A 67 6.98 16.02 8.19
CA SER A 67 7.42 17.24 7.51
C SER A 67 7.98 18.29 8.47
N LYS A 68 7.44 18.42 9.70
CA LYS A 68 7.95 19.38 10.70
C LYS A 68 9.38 19.12 11.17
N GLN A 69 9.82 17.87 11.09
CA GLN A 69 11.15 17.46 11.55
C GLN A 69 12.08 17.18 10.36
N ASN A 70 11.66 17.51 9.13
CA ASN A 70 12.34 17.10 7.89
C ASN A 70 12.63 15.60 7.82
N LEU A 71 11.87 14.76 8.54
CA LEU A 71 12.07 13.31 8.59
C LEU A 71 11.76 12.66 7.24
N GLU A 72 10.93 13.29 6.40
CA GLU A 72 10.66 12.81 5.02
C GLU A 72 11.91 12.87 4.13
N PHE A 73 12.85 13.79 4.40
CA PHE A 73 14.07 13.96 3.61
C PHE A 73 15.31 13.40 4.29
N GLU A 74 15.34 13.37 5.62
CA GLU A 74 16.47 12.83 6.41
C GLU A 74 16.31 11.35 6.81
N MET A 75 15.09 10.78 6.79
CA MET A 75 14.85 9.39 7.18
C MET A 75 14.22 8.58 6.06
N ASN A 76 14.49 7.28 6.08
CA ASN A 76 13.94 6.31 5.14
C ASN A 76 12.43 6.08 5.40
N LEU A 77 11.58 7.08 5.12
CA LEU A 77 10.13 7.00 5.30
C LEU A 77 9.42 6.56 4.01
N LEU A 78 8.57 5.54 4.12
CA LEU A 78 7.72 5.06 3.02
C LEU A 78 6.23 5.20 3.37
N PRO A 79 5.34 5.28 2.38
CA PRO A 79 3.90 5.23 2.62
C PRO A 79 3.47 3.87 3.20
N ILE A 80 2.59 3.91 4.20
CA ILE A 80 1.95 2.69 4.72
C ILE A 80 0.96 2.17 3.67
N VAL A 81 1.15 0.92 3.24
CA VAL A 81 0.29 0.22 2.28
C VAL A 81 -0.62 -0.80 2.98
N ASN A 82 -1.74 -1.18 2.32
CA ASN A 82 -2.70 -2.18 2.82
C ASN A 82 -2.17 -3.63 2.65
N SER A 83 -0.99 -3.88 3.21
CA SER A 83 -0.39 -5.20 3.29
C SER A 83 -0.31 -5.63 4.76
N PRO A 84 -0.73 -6.86 5.11
CA PRO A 84 -0.54 -7.39 6.46
C PRO A 84 0.95 -7.54 6.84
N ARG A 85 1.86 -7.43 5.87
CA ARG A 85 3.32 -7.52 6.04
C ARG A 85 4.02 -6.16 5.95
N VAL A 86 3.28 -5.05 5.94
CA VAL A 86 3.89 -3.72 5.88
C VAL A 86 4.86 -3.51 7.07
N GLY A 87 6.09 -3.07 6.76
CA GLY A 87 7.14 -2.83 7.76
C GLY A 87 8.05 -4.01 8.09
N VAL A 88 7.87 -5.17 7.48
CA VAL A 88 8.72 -6.35 7.70
C VAL A 88 9.71 -6.51 6.54
N CYS A 89 11.00 -6.30 6.80
CA CYS A 89 12.07 -6.40 5.78
C CYS A 89 12.74 -7.78 5.67
N ALA A 90 12.31 -8.77 6.46
CA ALA A 90 12.85 -10.13 6.41
C ALA A 90 11.74 -11.18 6.47
N TYR A 91 11.91 -12.25 5.70
CA TYR A 91 11.24 -13.52 5.97
C TYR A 91 12.21 -14.27 6.88
N GLY A 92 11.78 -14.59 8.11
CA GLY A 92 12.64 -15.37 9.02
C GLY A 92 12.95 -16.75 8.43
N ASP A 93 14.01 -17.38 8.93
CA ASP A 93 14.25 -18.81 8.76
C ASP A 93 13.25 -19.65 9.57
#